data_AF-A0A8J2YCR1-F1
#
_entry.id   AF-A0A8J2YCR1-F1
#
_cell.length_a   1.000
_cell.length_b   1.000
_cell.length_c   1.000
_cell.angle_alpha   90.00
_cell.angle_beta   90.00
_cell.angle_gamma   90.00
#
_symmetry.space_group_name_H-M   'P 1'
#
loop_
_entity.id
_entity.type
_entity.pdbx_description
1 polymer ?
#
loop_
_entity_poly.entity_id
_entity_poly.type
_entity_poly.pdbx_seq_one_letter_code
_entity_poly.pdbx_strand_id
1 'polypeptide(L)'
;MSLTLYVNRKDWLAHLVKMEHRFPDYLPVIKGNGYGFGNESLADAAKTVGKTRIAVGTVEEARELEDTHSFDQMIILTPVLSALDYSDLESNRVFTVGSQAHLQHLLTQFEHLIRQQENVWAKSDGPIPIRILVKCQSSMKRYGFSPLEWEKTRGWLDEHNRTGRFRFEVQGFSIHFPKEGIGQAEKDREIEEWLKVIQKDGAQVFYVSHLSSDHYLQLRNRHSDVQFVMRLGTDLWLHDKSFFEIRSRVLDIKPIRKGERFGYKQRPARQSGYLVYVSGGTANGVGLEAPAIVKGLRGWFKATAYWLFGLINRHLSPFQYKGKRLWFAEPPHMQTSVLFFSSKDSLPAVGEEVSIHMRMTTASFDRYVETDSKPAETTGSEVETSATKEQDDVKEKPVGALLPS
;
A
#
# COMPACT_ATOMS: atom_id res chain seq x y z
N MET A 1 -3.37 -3.84 27.86
CA MET A 1 -4.27 -3.06 26.98
C MET A 1 -3.61 -3.11 25.62
N SER A 2 -4.17 -3.82 24.64
CA SER A 2 -3.56 -3.88 23.32
C SER A 2 -4.64 -4.06 22.26
N LEU A 3 -4.58 -3.23 21.22
CA LEU A 3 -5.08 -3.58 19.91
C LEU A 3 -4.01 -4.46 19.24
N THR A 4 -4.37 -5.70 18.95
CA THR A 4 -3.42 -6.73 18.54
C THR A 4 -3.70 -7.16 17.10
N LEU A 5 -2.65 -7.22 16.28
CA LEU A 5 -2.67 -7.85 14.97
C LEU A 5 -2.19 -9.29 15.10
N TYR A 6 -3.06 -10.24 14.78
CA TYR A 6 -2.74 -11.66 14.68
C TYR A 6 -2.49 -12.01 13.22
N VAL A 7 -1.38 -12.69 12.90
CA VAL A 7 -1.02 -13.06 11.52
C VAL A 7 -0.67 -14.53 11.44
N ASN A 8 -1.34 -15.25 10.55
CA ASN A 8 -0.92 -16.58 10.12
C ASN A 8 0.31 -16.45 9.23
N ARG A 9 1.48 -16.40 9.85
CA ARG A 9 2.75 -16.11 9.18
C ARG A 9 3.08 -17.15 8.12
N LYS A 10 2.78 -18.42 8.37
CA LYS A 10 3.07 -19.52 7.44
C LYS A 10 2.35 -19.33 6.10
N ASP A 11 1.03 -19.15 6.14
CA ASP A 11 0.23 -18.98 4.91
C ASP A 11 0.55 -17.63 4.23
N TRP A 12 0.79 -16.60 5.02
CA TRP A 12 1.18 -15.27 4.52
C TRP A 12 2.53 -15.30 3.79
N LEU A 13 3.57 -15.93 4.34
CA LEU A 13 4.86 -16.10 3.66
C LEU A 13 4.74 -17.04 2.45
N ALA A 14 3.94 -18.10 2.53
CA ALA A 14 3.68 -18.98 1.39
C ALA A 14 3.05 -18.22 0.22
N HIS A 15 2.22 -17.21 0.48
CA HIS A 15 1.70 -16.31 -0.56
C HIS A 15 2.80 -15.51 -1.24
N LEU A 16 3.74 -14.93 -0.49
CA LEU A 16 4.89 -14.21 -1.06
C LEU A 16 5.69 -15.10 -2.04
N VAL A 17 5.97 -16.34 -1.65
CA VAL A 17 6.66 -17.33 -2.52
C VAL A 17 5.82 -17.63 -3.77
N LYS A 18 4.50 -17.81 -3.63
CA LYS A 18 3.60 -18.02 -4.79
C LYS A 18 3.58 -16.83 -5.75
N MET A 19 3.77 -15.61 -5.25
CA MET A 19 3.81 -14.42 -6.10
C MET A 19 5.03 -14.41 -7.03
N GLU A 20 6.11 -15.12 -6.70
CA GLU A 20 7.27 -15.30 -7.57
C GLU A 20 6.90 -16.00 -8.88
N HIS A 21 6.01 -17.01 -8.83
CA HIS A 21 5.57 -17.70 -10.05
C HIS A 21 4.69 -16.80 -10.95
N ARG A 22 3.91 -15.91 -10.34
CA ARG A 22 3.01 -15.00 -11.06
C ARG A 22 3.74 -13.78 -11.61
N PHE A 23 4.73 -13.30 -10.87
CA PHE A 23 5.53 -12.14 -11.18
C PHE A 23 7.00 -12.43 -10.82
N PRO A 24 7.73 -13.17 -11.68
CA PRO A 24 9.11 -13.50 -11.35
C PRO A 24 9.94 -12.24 -11.13
N ASP A 25 10.87 -12.28 -10.19
CA ASP A 25 11.74 -11.16 -9.79
C ASP A 25 11.00 -9.91 -9.28
N TYR A 26 9.74 -10.03 -8.82
CA TYR A 26 8.99 -8.87 -8.34
C TYR A 26 9.75 -8.10 -7.25
N LEU A 27 9.52 -6.78 -7.21
CA LEU A 27 10.03 -5.87 -6.19
C LEU A 27 8.97 -5.66 -5.09
N PRO A 28 9.23 -6.09 -3.84
CA PRO A 28 8.37 -5.77 -2.70
C PRO A 28 8.34 -4.27 -2.43
N VAL A 29 7.14 -3.70 -2.34
CA VAL A 29 6.91 -2.32 -1.93
C VAL A 29 6.50 -2.30 -0.47
N ILE A 30 7.30 -1.69 0.40
CA ILE A 30 7.12 -1.66 1.86
C ILE A 30 6.98 -0.22 2.37
N LYS A 31 6.02 0.52 1.80
CA LYS A 31 5.86 1.95 2.05
C LYS A 31 4.81 2.29 3.12
N GLY A 32 4.85 3.52 3.61
CA GLY A 32 3.90 4.05 4.58
C GLY A 32 4.07 3.35 5.92
N ASN A 33 2.97 2.88 6.51
CA ASN A 33 2.99 2.11 7.77
C ASN A 33 3.26 0.61 7.55
N GLY A 34 3.99 0.23 6.50
CA GLY A 34 4.21 -1.17 6.14
C GLY A 34 2.92 -1.92 5.88
N TYR A 35 1.95 -1.27 5.22
CA TYR A 35 0.61 -1.84 4.97
C TYR A 35 -0.13 -2.29 6.25
N GLY A 36 0.21 -1.71 7.40
CA GLY A 36 -0.32 -2.08 8.73
C GLY A 36 0.52 -3.11 9.49
N PHE A 37 1.51 -3.73 8.85
CA PHE A 37 2.41 -4.69 9.51
C PHE A 37 3.66 -4.02 10.10
N GLY A 38 3.97 -2.79 9.69
CA GLY A 38 5.23 -2.11 10.00
C GLY A 38 6.35 -2.45 9.00
N ASN A 39 7.20 -1.48 8.69
CA ASN A 39 8.20 -1.60 7.62
C ASN A 39 9.26 -2.67 7.94
N GLU A 40 9.72 -2.75 9.19
CA GLU A 40 10.67 -3.77 9.65
C GLU A 40 10.11 -5.19 9.44
N SER A 41 8.86 -5.44 9.89
CA SER A 41 8.23 -6.75 9.70
C SER A 41 8.11 -7.15 8.23
N LEU A 42 7.82 -6.19 7.34
CA LEU A 42 7.78 -6.46 5.90
C LEU A 42 9.18 -6.69 5.31
N ALA A 43 10.20 -6.00 5.82
CA ALA A 43 11.59 -6.18 5.41
C ALA A 43 12.11 -7.57 5.81
N ASP A 44 11.83 -8.02 7.04
CA ASP A 44 12.09 -9.38 7.50
C ASP A 44 11.41 -10.42 6.60
N ALA A 45 10.13 -10.20 6.26
CA ALA A 45 9.38 -11.10 5.39
C ALA A 45 10.00 -11.16 3.98
N ALA A 46 10.39 -10.01 3.43
CA ALA A 46 11.06 -9.92 2.13
C ALA A 46 12.40 -10.68 2.13
N LYS A 47 13.23 -10.50 3.15
CA LYS A 47 14.50 -11.24 3.31
C LYS A 47 14.28 -12.74 3.48
N THR A 48 13.27 -13.12 4.27
CA THR A 48 12.92 -14.53 4.50
C THR A 48 12.61 -15.26 3.19
N VAL A 49 11.98 -14.59 2.22
CA VAL A 49 11.69 -15.16 0.89
C VAL A 49 12.80 -14.86 -0.15
N GLY A 50 13.98 -14.45 0.31
CA GLY A 50 15.18 -14.30 -0.52
C GLY A 50 15.25 -13.00 -1.33
N LYS A 51 14.45 -11.98 -1.02
CA LYS A 51 14.51 -10.69 -1.72
C LYS A 51 15.67 -9.85 -1.20
N THR A 52 16.52 -9.38 -2.13
CA THR A 52 17.64 -8.48 -1.82
C THR A 52 17.37 -7.03 -2.23
N ARG A 53 16.22 -6.76 -2.85
CA ARG A 53 15.80 -5.43 -3.30
C ARG A 53 14.41 -5.11 -2.79
N ILE A 54 14.17 -3.87 -2.39
CA ILE A 54 12.88 -3.38 -1.91
C ILE A 54 12.60 -1.96 -2.40
N ALA A 55 11.35 -1.52 -2.28
CA ALA A 55 10.97 -0.14 -2.48
C ALA A 55 10.24 0.44 -1.26
N VAL A 56 10.68 1.61 -0.80
CA VAL A 56 10.08 2.38 0.29
C VAL A 56 9.39 3.62 -0.25
N GLY A 57 8.50 4.21 0.53
CA GLY A 57 7.73 5.40 0.17
C GLY A 57 8.61 6.63 0.04
N THR A 58 9.34 6.95 1.09
CA THR A 58 10.11 8.20 1.25
C THR A 58 11.55 7.93 1.67
N VAL A 59 12.37 8.99 1.75
CA VAL A 59 13.75 8.88 2.22
C VAL A 59 13.82 8.62 3.72
N GLU A 60 12.86 9.14 4.50
CA GLU A 60 12.76 8.93 5.94
C GLU A 60 12.46 7.45 6.24
N GLU A 61 11.55 6.83 5.49
CA GLU A 61 11.30 5.39 5.59
C GLU A 61 12.53 4.54 5.24
N ALA A 62 13.43 5.05 4.37
CA ALA A 62 14.71 4.39 4.08
C ALA A 62 15.65 4.47 5.28
N ARG A 63 15.83 5.68 5.84
CA ARG A 63 16.69 5.93 7.01
C ARG A 63 16.31 5.05 8.19
N GLU A 64 15.03 5.05 8.55
CA GLU A 64 14.51 4.23 9.67
C GLU A 64 14.81 2.73 9.49
N LEU A 65 14.76 2.25 8.25
CA LEU A 65 14.92 0.82 7.97
C LEU A 65 16.38 0.40 7.87
N GLU A 66 17.26 1.26 7.36
CA GLU A 66 18.68 0.95 7.15
C GLU A 66 19.47 0.81 8.45
N ASP A 67 18.98 1.39 9.55
CA ASP A 67 19.52 1.18 10.89
C ASP A 67 19.48 -0.31 11.30
N THR A 68 18.54 -1.08 10.77
CA THR A 68 18.30 -2.47 11.16
C THR A 68 18.39 -3.47 10.00
N HIS A 69 18.27 -3.02 8.76
CA HIS A 69 18.21 -3.88 7.57
C HIS A 69 19.07 -3.37 6.42
N SER A 70 20.02 -4.20 5.98
CA SER A 70 20.72 -4.00 4.71
C SER A 70 20.03 -4.70 3.54
N PHE A 71 19.94 -4.02 2.39
CA PHE A 71 19.48 -4.53 1.10
C PHE A 71 20.45 -4.08 0.00
N ASP A 72 20.62 -4.88 -1.05
CA ASP A 72 21.48 -4.54 -2.20
C ASP A 72 20.97 -3.29 -2.93
N GLN A 73 19.65 -3.09 -2.90
CA GLN A 73 19.01 -1.92 -3.50
C GLN A 73 17.74 -1.52 -2.73
N MET A 74 17.66 -0.24 -2.39
CA MET A 74 16.45 0.37 -1.83
C MET A 74 15.96 1.51 -2.74
N ILE A 75 14.79 1.32 -3.35
CA ILE A 75 14.18 2.32 -4.23
C ILE A 75 13.27 3.23 -3.42
N ILE A 76 13.53 4.54 -3.43
CA ILE A 76 12.64 5.55 -2.85
C ILE A 76 11.60 5.94 -3.90
N LEU A 77 10.31 5.69 -3.64
CA LEU A 77 9.25 5.81 -4.64
C LEU A 77 8.77 7.25 -4.92
N THR A 78 9.04 8.18 -4.01
CA THR A 78 8.71 9.60 -4.17
C THR A 78 9.95 10.45 -4.43
N PRO A 79 9.83 11.51 -5.25
CA PRO A 79 10.89 12.51 -5.37
C PRO A 79 11.26 13.08 -4.01
N VAL A 80 12.57 13.19 -3.75
CA VAL A 80 13.08 13.80 -2.53
C VAL A 80 13.22 15.30 -2.77
N LEU A 81 12.40 16.07 -2.07
CA LEU A 81 12.38 17.54 -2.09
C LEU A 81 12.63 18.13 -0.69
N SER A 82 13.05 17.28 0.25
CA SER A 82 13.50 17.63 1.59
C SER A 82 15.02 17.72 1.62
N ALA A 83 15.55 18.30 2.70
CA ALA A 83 16.98 18.31 2.92
C ALA A 83 17.52 16.89 3.11
N LEU A 84 18.63 16.60 2.44
CA LEU A 84 19.39 15.39 2.70
C LEU A 84 20.33 15.60 3.91
N ASP A 85 20.67 14.50 4.57
CA ASP A 85 21.68 14.42 5.63
C ASP A 85 22.77 13.39 5.26
N TYR A 86 23.77 13.23 6.13
CA TYR A 86 24.89 12.31 5.89
C TYR A 86 24.47 10.84 5.76
N SER A 87 23.40 10.43 6.43
CA SER A 87 22.87 9.06 6.34
C SER A 87 22.20 8.79 4.99
N ASP A 88 22.05 9.80 4.12
CA ASP A 88 21.53 9.60 2.77
C ASP A 88 22.57 9.23 1.74
N LEU A 89 23.84 9.22 2.15
CA LEU A 89 24.99 8.90 1.30
C LEU A 89 25.18 7.39 1.16
N GLU A 90 24.07 6.70 0.92
CA GLU A 90 23.99 5.25 0.90
C GLU A 90 24.01 4.74 -0.54
N SER A 91 25.05 3.96 -0.85
CA SER A 91 25.35 3.53 -2.22
C SER A 91 24.28 2.62 -2.83
N ASN A 92 23.48 1.96 -2.00
CA ASN A 92 22.37 1.08 -2.37
C ASN A 92 21.05 1.82 -2.60
N ARG A 93 20.94 3.11 -2.25
CA ARG A 93 19.72 3.89 -2.46
C ARG A 93 19.55 4.33 -3.90
N VAL A 94 18.31 4.31 -4.38
CA VAL A 94 17.93 4.77 -5.72
C VAL A 94 16.82 5.81 -5.60
N PHE A 95 17.12 7.04 -6.00
CA PHE A 95 16.21 8.18 -5.88
C PHE A 95 15.29 8.30 -7.10
N THR A 96 13.97 8.28 -6.90
CA THR A 96 13.03 8.47 -8.00
C THR A 96 12.98 9.94 -8.44
N VAL A 97 13.24 10.20 -9.72
CA VAL A 97 13.09 11.54 -10.35
C VAL A 97 12.03 11.49 -11.43
N GLY A 98 11.26 12.56 -11.57
CA GLY A 98 10.13 12.62 -12.52
C GLY A 98 9.96 13.98 -13.19
N SER A 99 10.97 14.85 -13.04
CA SER A 99 11.08 16.15 -13.70
C SER A 99 12.52 16.63 -13.59
N GLN A 100 12.93 17.58 -14.44
CA GLN A 100 14.24 18.22 -14.35
C GLN A 100 14.40 18.95 -13.01
N ALA A 101 13.31 19.53 -12.48
CA ALA A 101 13.32 20.20 -11.18
C ALA A 101 13.65 19.23 -10.03
N HIS A 102 13.16 17.99 -10.06
CA HIS A 102 13.52 16.98 -9.05
C HIS A 102 15.02 16.66 -9.09
N LEU A 103 15.58 16.55 -10.29
CA LEU A 103 16.99 16.25 -10.49
C LEU A 103 17.90 17.39 -10.03
N GLN A 104 17.55 18.64 -10.37
CA GLN A 104 18.25 19.83 -9.92
C GLN A 104 18.18 20.01 -8.40
N HIS A 105 17.02 19.72 -7.80
CA HIS A 105 16.87 19.75 -6.35
C HIS A 105 17.78 18.71 -5.69
N LEU A 106 17.76 17.47 -6.19
CA LEU A 106 18.61 16.40 -5.69
C LEU A 106 20.10 16.77 -5.78
N LEU A 107 20.55 17.27 -6.93
CA LEU A 107 21.92 17.78 -7.10
C LEU A 107 22.26 18.86 -6.07
N THR A 108 21.38 19.86 -5.89
CA THR A 108 21.59 20.95 -4.93
C THR A 108 21.75 20.42 -3.51
N GLN A 109 20.97 19.42 -3.10
CA GLN A 109 21.10 18.81 -1.77
C GLN A 109 22.44 18.09 -1.59
N PHE A 110 22.86 17.31 -2.58
CA PHE A 110 24.17 16.65 -2.52
C PHE A 110 25.34 17.64 -2.52
N GLU A 111 25.27 18.72 -3.33
CA GLU A 111 26.26 19.80 -3.29
C GLU A 111 26.30 20.49 -1.92
N HIS A 112 25.14 20.69 -1.30
CA HIS A 112 25.06 21.25 0.05
C HIS A 112 25.76 20.35 1.08
N LEU A 113 25.50 19.04 1.04
CA LEU A 113 26.15 18.06 1.93
C LEU A 113 27.68 18.08 1.82
N ILE A 114 28.21 18.09 0.59
CA ILE A 114 29.66 18.15 0.37
C ILE A 114 30.26 19.44 0.93
N ARG A 115 29.60 20.60 0.74
CA ARG A 115 30.10 21.87 1.28
C ARG A 115 30.16 21.87 2.80
N GLN A 116 29.27 21.14 3.47
CA GLN A 116 29.25 21.06 4.93
C GLN A 116 30.37 20.17 5.50
N GLN A 117 30.81 19.11 4.80
CA GLN A 117 31.98 18.33 5.22
C GLN A 117 32.84 17.90 4.01
N GLU A 118 33.64 18.85 3.55
CA GLU A 118 34.52 18.69 2.39
C GLU A 118 35.52 17.52 2.56
N ASN A 119 35.92 17.24 3.80
CA ASN A 119 36.92 16.23 4.16
C ASN A 119 36.47 14.78 3.98
N VAL A 120 35.15 14.49 4.05
CA VAL A 120 34.63 13.12 3.87
C VAL A 120 34.80 12.65 2.42
N TRP A 121 34.74 13.61 1.50
CA TRP A 121 34.73 13.37 0.06
C TRP A 121 36.03 13.75 -0.65
N ALA A 122 36.99 14.33 0.08
CA ALA A 122 38.32 14.70 -0.43
C ALA A 122 39.17 13.48 -0.85
N LYS A 123 38.74 12.26 -0.52
CA LYS A 123 39.44 11.00 -0.85
C LYS A 123 38.87 10.25 -2.06
N SER A 124 37.80 10.76 -2.69
CA SER A 124 37.29 10.14 -3.92
C SER A 124 38.08 10.66 -5.11
N ASP A 125 38.88 9.79 -5.74
CA ASP A 125 39.66 10.12 -6.95
C ASP A 125 38.78 10.30 -8.21
N GLY A 126 37.45 10.21 -8.08
CA GLY A 126 36.48 10.33 -9.17
C GLY A 126 35.11 10.86 -8.76
N PRO A 127 34.20 11.04 -9.72
CA PRO A 127 32.87 11.59 -9.45
C PRO A 127 32.04 10.63 -8.59
N ILE A 128 31.28 11.21 -7.67
CA ILE A 128 30.47 10.46 -6.70
C ILE A 128 29.19 9.98 -7.39
N PRO A 129 28.90 8.67 -7.41
CA PRO A 129 27.71 8.15 -8.08
C PRO A 129 26.44 8.48 -7.30
N ILE A 130 25.42 9.00 -7.99
CA ILE A 130 24.05 9.16 -7.49
C ILE A 130 23.13 8.30 -8.34
N ARG A 131 22.54 7.27 -7.73
CA ARG A 131 21.66 6.35 -8.43
C ARG A 131 20.24 6.91 -8.51
N ILE A 132 19.68 6.96 -9.71
CA ILE A 132 18.33 7.48 -9.96
C ILE A 132 17.43 6.47 -10.67
N LEU A 133 16.15 6.51 -10.35
CA LEU A 133 15.09 5.83 -11.07
C LEU A 133 14.26 6.86 -11.82
N VAL A 134 14.13 6.71 -13.14
CA VAL A 134 13.36 7.63 -13.96
C VAL A 134 11.87 7.27 -13.87
N LYS A 135 11.04 8.22 -13.45
CA LYS A 135 9.59 8.05 -13.42
C LYS A 135 8.99 8.44 -14.76
N CYS A 136 8.41 7.45 -15.43
CA CYS A 136 7.66 7.61 -16.67
C CYS A 136 6.25 8.14 -16.37
N GLN A 137 5.83 9.16 -17.11
CA GLN A 137 4.43 9.57 -17.16
C GLN A 137 3.58 8.46 -17.78
N SER A 138 2.37 8.32 -17.26
CA SER A 138 1.31 7.45 -17.78
C SER A 138 -0.02 8.20 -17.81
N SER A 139 -1.05 7.57 -18.36
CA SER A 139 -2.46 7.97 -18.21
C SER A 139 -2.92 8.17 -16.76
N MET A 140 -2.17 7.70 -15.75
CA MET A 140 -2.47 7.99 -14.35
C MET A 140 -2.31 9.48 -13.98
N LYS A 141 -1.57 10.26 -14.79
CA LYS A 141 -1.31 11.70 -14.58
C LYS A 141 -0.78 12.03 -13.17
N ARG A 142 0.11 11.18 -12.65
CA ARG A 142 1.00 11.54 -11.53
C ARG A 142 2.26 12.19 -12.10
N TYR A 143 3.16 12.66 -11.21
CA TYR A 143 4.48 13.11 -11.63
C TYR A 143 5.22 12.02 -12.44
N GLY A 144 6.03 12.47 -13.38
CA GLY A 144 6.80 11.65 -14.31
C GLY A 144 7.18 12.47 -15.53
N PHE A 145 8.30 12.14 -16.16
CA PHE A 145 8.69 12.73 -17.42
C PHE A 145 7.77 12.24 -18.53
N SER A 146 7.47 13.07 -19.52
CA SER A 146 7.16 12.61 -20.87
C SER A 146 8.44 12.18 -21.60
N PRO A 147 8.36 11.38 -22.69
CA PRO A 147 9.53 10.99 -23.49
C PRO A 147 10.38 12.19 -23.96
N LEU A 148 9.73 13.26 -24.41
CA LEU A 148 10.41 14.47 -24.91
C LEU A 148 11.11 15.25 -23.79
N GLU A 149 10.48 15.37 -22.62
CA GLU A 149 11.11 16.03 -21.47
C GLU A 149 12.30 15.23 -20.96
N TRP A 150 12.19 13.90 -20.97
CA TRP A 150 13.31 13.03 -20.60
C TRP A 150 14.47 13.17 -21.59
N GLU A 151 14.23 13.17 -22.89
CA GLU A 151 15.29 13.34 -23.90
C GLU A 151 16.08 14.64 -23.70
N LYS A 152 15.37 15.76 -23.42
CA LYS A 152 16.01 17.04 -23.10
C LYS A 152 16.81 16.96 -21.79
N THR A 153 16.23 16.34 -20.76
CA THR A 153 16.85 16.18 -19.44
C THR A 153 18.08 15.28 -19.52
N ARG A 154 18.06 14.25 -20.37
CA ARG A 154 19.18 13.34 -20.62
C ARG A 154 20.37 14.09 -21.21
N GLY A 155 20.14 14.98 -22.18
CA GLY A 155 21.20 15.82 -22.73
C GLY A 155 21.87 16.70 -21.67
N TRP A 156 21.09 17.29 -20.76
CA TRP A 156 21.62 18.03 -19.61
C TRP A 156 22.41 17.11 -18.65
N LEU A 157 21.88 15.91 -18.39
CA LEU A 157 22.49 14.93 -17.50
C LEU A 157 23.84 14.42 -18.02
N ASP A 158 23.94 14.19 -19.32
CA ASP A 158 25.18 13.77 -19.98
C ASP A 158 26.26 14.85 -19.87
N GLU A 159 25.90 16.12 -20.06
CA GLU A 159 26.84 17.24 -19.89
C GLU A 159 27.28 17.39 -18.43
N HIS A 160 26.33 17.31 -17.50
CA HIS A 160 26.65 17.32 -16.07
C HIS A 160 27.58 16.18 -15.68
N ASN A 161 27.31 14.94 -16.12
CA ASN A 161 28.12 13.77 -15.77
C ASN A 161 29.56 13.81 -16.32
N ARG A 162 29.85 14.62 -17.36
CA ARG A 162 31.21 14.79 -17.90
C ARG A 162 32.09 15.70 -17.05
N THR A 163 31.48 16.70 -16.41
CA THR A 163 32.20 17.83 -15.78
C THR A 163 31.93 17.95 -14.28
N GLY A 164 30.84 17.34 -13.82
CA GLY A 164 30.33 17.44 -12.47
C GLY A 164 31.09 16.57 -11.46
N ARG A 165 31.05 17.02 -10.21
CA ARG A 165 31.57 16.24 -9.06
C ARG A 165 30.70 15.02 -8.76
N PHE A 166 29.43 15.05 -9.17
CA PHE A 166 28.50 13.94 -9.06
C PHE A 166 28.24 13.33 -10.43
N ARG A 167 28.02 12.02 -10.44
CA ARG A 167 27.63 11.27 -11.63
C ARG A 167 26.29 10.61 -11.38
N PHE A 168 25.25 11.07 -12.06
CA PHE A 168 23.96 10.41 -12.01
C PHE A 168 23.95 9.13 -12.84
N GLU A 169 23.57 8.03 -12.20
CA GLU A 169 23.46 6.71 -12.80
C GLU A 169 21.99 6.31 -12.89
N VAL A 170 21.49 6.16 -14.12
CA VAL A 170 20.12 5.71 -14.37
C VAL A 170 20.06 4.21 -14.11
N GLN A 171 19.42 3.81 -13.00
CA GLN A 171 19.25 2.41 -12.61
C GLN A 171 18.04 1.74 -13.29
N GLY A 172 17.23 2.52 -14.01
CA GLY A 172 16.08 2.04 -14.75
C GLY A 172 14.98 3.07 -14.87
N PHE A 173 13.86 2.61 -15.42
CA PHE A 173 12.67 3.40 -15.65
C PHE A 173 11.49 2.81 -14.89
N SER A 174 10.49 3.62 -14.56
CA SER A 174 9.33 3.16 -13.83
C SER A 174 8.03 3.78 -14.31
N ILE A 175 7.09 2.93 -14.69
CA ILE A 175 5.72 3.35 -15.05
C ILE A 175 4.72 2.81 -14.03
N HIS A 176 3.60 3.50 -13.85
CA HIS A 176 2.57 3.09 -12.91
C HIS A 176 1.21 3.46 -13.49
N PHE A 177 0.36 2.46 -13.68
CA PHE A 177 -0.97 2.62 -14.27
C PHE A 177 -2.06 2.74 -13.21
N PRO A 178 -3.23 3.31 -13.55
CA PRO A 178 -4.43 3.10 -12.76
C PRO A 178 -4.74 1.60 -12.62
N LYS A 179 -5.30 1.21 -11.46
CA LYS A 179 -5.81 -0.17 -11.25
C LYS A 179 -7.00 -0.50 -12.16
N GLU A 180 -7.85 0.48 -12.41
CA GLU A 180 -9.10 0.36 -13.16
C GLU A 180 -9.22 1.51 -14.16
N GLY A 181 -10.12 1.37 -15.15
CA GLY A 181 -10.47 2.45 -16.07
C GLY A 181 -9.53 2.61 -17.27
N ILE A 182 -8.56 1.71 -17.43
CA ILE A 182 -7.66 1.63 -18.59
C ILE A 182 -7.53 0.18 -19.06
N GLY A 183 -7.66 -0.03 -20.38
CA GLY A 183 -7.54 -1.35 -21.00
C GLY A 183 -6.08 -1.78 -21.22
N GLN A 184 -5.86 -3.07 -21.47
CA GLN A 184 -4.53 -3.62 -21.71
C GLN A 184 -3.83 -2.97 -22.91
N ALA A 185 -4.53 -2.81 -24.04
CA ALA A 185 -3.97 -2.20 -25.26
C ALA A 185 -3.44 -0.77 -25.05
N GLU A 186 -4.07 -0.01 -24.15
CA GLU A 186 -3.61 1.34 -23.83
C GLU A 186 -2.34 1.31 -22.95
N LYS A 187 -2.28 0.40 -21.99
CA LYS A 187 -1.06 0.14 -21.21
C LYS A 187 0.09 -0.29 -22.11
N ASP A 188 -0.18 -1.19 -23.07
CA ASP A 188 0.80 -1.63 -24.06
C ASP A 188 1.32 -0.46 -24.88
N ARG A 189 0.44 0.39 -25.43
CA ARG A 189 0.86 1.58 -26.18
C ARG A 189 1.81 2.47 -25.38
N GLU A 190 1.49 2.77 -24.12
CA GLU A 190 2.35 3.58 -23.25
C GLU A 190 3.68 2.87 -22.92
N ILE A 191 3.67 1.55 -22.70
CA ILE A 191 4.88 0.76 -22.48
C ILE A 191 5.78 0.78 -23.72
N GLU A 192 5.23 0.54 -24.91
CA GLU A 192 5.97 0.51 -26.18
C GLU A 192 6.57 1.89 -26.52
N GLU A 193 5.89 2.98 -26.17
CA GLU A 193 6.44 4.33 -26.31
C GLU A 193 7.68 4.52 -25.44
N TRP A 194 7.62 4.08 -24.18
CA TRP A 194 8.76 4.16 -23.25
C TRP A 194 9.88 3.19 -23.58
N LEU A 195 9.58 2.00 -24.11
CA LEU A 195 10.61 1.03 -24.50
C LEU A 195 11.58 1.59 -25.53
N LYS A 196 11.09 2.36 -26.51
CA LYS A 196 11.93 3.04 -27.50
C LYS A 196 12.96 3.97 -26.85
N VAL A 197 12.55 4.66 -25.77
CA VAL A 197 13.41 5.56 -25.00
C VAL A 197 14.41 4.75 -24.17
N ILE A 198 13.94 3.72 -23.47
CA ILE A 198 14.74 2.86 -22.58
C ILE A 198 15.86 2.18 -23.36
N GLN A 199 15.54 1.62 -24.53
CA GLN A 199 16.49 0.93 -25.41
C GLN A 199 17.55 1.91 -25.94
N LYS A 200 17.16 3.13 -26.32
CA LYS A 200 18.10 4.19 -26.75
C LYS A 200 19.06 4.58 -25.63
N ASP A 201 18.58 4.64 -24.38
CA ASP A 201 19.36 5.00 -23.20
C ASP A 201 20.23 3.85 -22.66
N GLY A 202 20.09 2.63 -23.19
CA GLY A 202 20.82 1.45 -22.74
C GLY A 202 20.45 1.00 -21.33
N ALA A 203 19.32 1.45 -20.79
CA ALA A 203 18.84 1.03 -19.47
C ALA A 203 18.25 -0.38 -19.54
N GLN A 204 18.62 -1.22 -18.57
CA GLN A 204 18.28 -2.65 -18.60
C GLN A 204 17.00 -2.99 -17.84
N VAL A 205 16.48 -2.09 -16.99
CA VAL A 205 15.37 -2.43 -16.08
C VAL A 205 14.18 -1.49 -16.26
N PHE A 206 13.00 -2.07 -16.47
CA PHE A 206 11.73 -1.35 -16.52
C PHE A 206 10.77 -1.84 -15.43
N TYR A 207 10.58 -1.01 -14.41
CA TYR A 207 9.67 -1.30 -13.32
C TYR A 207 8.23 -0.94 -13.69
N VAL A 208 7.32 -1.91 -13.61
CA VAL A 208 5.90 -1.74 -13.94
C VAL A 208 5.01 -1.92 -12.71
N SER A 209 3.76 -1.51 -12.78
CA SER A 209 2.75 -1.76 -11.74
C SER A 209 1.37 -1.93 -12.36
N HIS A 210 0.51 -2.68 -11.68
CA HIS A 210 -0.90 -2.83 -12.05
C HIS A 210 -1.12 -3.48 -13.42
N LEU A 211 -0.31 -4.49 -13.75
CA LEU A 211 -0.57 -5.43 -14.84
C LEU A 211 -1.06 -6.76 -14.25
N SER A 212 -1.85 -7.52 -15.01
CA SER A 212 -2.13 -8.92 -14.68
C SER A 212 -0.86 -9.76 -14.82
N SER A 213 -0.83 -10.95 -14.22
CA SER A 213 0.29 -11.89 -14.35
C SER A 213 0.54 -12.26 -15.82
N ASP A 214 -0.52 -12.58 -16.55
CA ASP A 214 -0.42 -13.03 -17.94
C ASP A 214 0.12 -11.93 -18.84
N HIS A 215 -0.36 -10.69 -18.64
CA HIS A 215 0.14 -9.52 -19.35
C HIS A 215 1.62 -9.24 -19.03
N TYR A 216 2.00 -9.33 -17.75
CA TYR A 216 3.39 -9.17 -17.33
C TYR A 216 4.32 -10.22 -17.95
N LEU A 217 3.92 -11.49 -17.97
CA LEU A 217 4.69 -12.57 -18.59
C LEU A 217 4.79 -12.42 -20.10
N GLN A 218 3.71 -11.99 -20.77
CA GLN A 218 3.73 -11.69 -22.21
C GLN A 218 4.73 -10.58 -22.55
N LEU A 219 4.79 -9.51 -21.75
CA LEU A 219 5.76 -8.42 -21.95
C LEU A 219 7.20 -8.91 -21.80
N ARG A 220 7.49 -9.70 -20.74
CA ARG A 220 8.82 -10.30 -20.54
C ARG A 220 9.25 -11.17 -21.71
N ASN A 221 8.33 -11.96 -22.27
CA ASN A 221 8.63 -12.84 -23.40
C ASN A 221 8.85 -12.07 -24.71
N ARG A 222 8.12 -10.97 -24.90
CA ARG A 222 8.20 -10.15 -26.12
C ARG A 222 9.46 -9.28 -26.17
N HIS A 223 9.92 -8.81 -25.02
CA HIS A 223 10.99 -7.82 -24.87
C HIS A 223 12.08 -8.36 -23.95
N SER A 224 12.88 -9.31 -24.46
CA SER A 224 13.90 -10.02 -23.68
C SER A 224 15.17 -9.21 -23.41
N ASP A 225 15.35 -8.09 -24.12
CA ASP A 225 16.45 -7.13 -23.96
C ASP A 225 16.26 -6.18 -22.77
N VAL A 226 15.04 -6.11 -22.22
CA VAL A 226 14.69 -5.29 -21.06
C VAL A 226 14.16 -6.17 -19.92
N GLN A 227 14.76 -6.06 -18.75
CA GLN A 227 14.28 -6.71 -17.54
C GLN A 227 13.05 -5.98 -16.99
N PHE A 228 11.87 -6.56 -17.18
CA PHE A 228 10.66 -6.06 -16.53
C PHE A 228 10.59 -6.52 -15.07
N VAL A 229 10.31 -5.58 -14.16
CA VAL A 229 10.14 -5.87 -12.73
C VAL A 229 8.79 -5.36 -12.24
N MET A 230 7.92 -6.27 -11.78
CA MET A 230 6.64 -5.88 -11.19
C MET A 230 6.85 -5.32 -9.78
N ARG A 231 6.38 -4.09 -9.51
CA ARG A 231 6.34 -3.54 -8.15
C ARG A 231 5.04 -3.94 -7.46
N LEU A 232 5.13 -4.71 -6.38
CA LEU A 232 3.98 -5.27 -5.68
C LEU A 232 3.85 -4.73 -4.25
N GLY A 233 2.65 -4.24 -3.91
CA GLY A 233 2.33 -3.70 -2.59
C GLY A 233 1.08 -4.36 -2.01
N THR A 234 -0.11 -3.77 -2.22
CA THR A 234 -1.37 -4.31 -1.67
C THR A 234 -1.59 -5.79 -2.03
N ASP A 235 -1.35 -6.17 -3.28
CA ASP A 235 -1.59 -7.54 -3.75
C ASP A 235 -0.51 -8.53 -3.24
N LEU A 236 0.59 -8.02 -2.67
CA LEU A 236 1.59 -8.81 -1.97
C LEU A 236 1.22 -8.98 -0.49
N TRP A 237 0.91 -7.89 0.20
CA TRP A 237 0.80 -7.88 1.67
C TRP A 237 -0.61 -8.10 2.21
N LEU A 238 -1.63 -7.69 1.45
CA LEU A 238 -3.03 -7.64 1.87
C LEU A 238 -3.95 -8.45 0.94
N HIS A 239 -3.39 -9.44 0.24
CA HIS A 239 -4.11 -10.23 -0.76
C HIS A 239 -5.32 -10.98 -0.18
N ASP A 240 -5.07 -11.78 0.85
CA ASP A 240 -6.08 -12.60 1.51
C ASP A 240 -6.23 -12.12 2.95
N LYS A 241 -7.45 -11.64 3.28
CA LYS A 241 -7.77 -11.16 4.62
C LYS A 241 -7.86 -12.28 5.64
N SER A 242 -7.93 -13.55 5.21
CA SER A 242 -7.85 -14.70 6.12
C SER A 242 -6.45 -14.91 6.69
N PHE A 243 -5.43 -14.20 6.20
CA PHE A 243 -4.07 -14.28 6.75
C PHE A 243 -3.91 -13.53 8.07
N PHE A 244 -4.82 -12.61 8.41
CA PHE A 244 -4.67 -11.82 9.62
C PHE A 244 -6.03 -11.43 10.22
N GLU A 245 -6.04 -11.25 11.54
CA GLU A 245 -7.19 -10.76 12.28
C GLU A 245 -6.74 -9.67 13.24
N ILE A 246 -7.58 -8.65 13.42
CA ILE A 246 -7.32 -7.62 14.41
C ILE A 246 -8.29 -7.84 15.56
N ARG A 247 -7.75 -7.85 16.77
CA ARG A 247 -8.54 -8.00 17.99
C ARG A 247 -8.24 -6.90 18.99
N SER A 248 -9.26 -6.55 19.75
CA SER A 248 -9.18 -5.59 20.83
C SER A 248 -9.58 -6.24 22.14
N ARG A 249 -8.85 -5.92 23.21
CA ARG A 249 -9.14 -6.46 24.53
C ARG A 249 -10.13 -5.60 25.30
N VAL A 250 -11.12 -6.25 25.90
CA VAL A 250 -12.08 -5.66 26.83
C VAL A 250 -11.36 -5.29 28.13
N LEU A 251 -11.50 -4.04 28.50
CA LEU A 251 -10.81 -3.40 29.61
C LEU A 251 -11.69 -3.33 30.86
N ASP A 252 -12.96 -2.98 30.67
CA ASP A 252 -13.91 -2.78 31.75
C ASP A 252 -15.35 -2.81 31.20
N ILE A 253 -16.30 -3.06 32.09
CA ILE A 253 -17.73 -3.09 31.77
C ILE A 253 -18.48 -2.35 32.87
N LYS A 254 -19.25 -1.32 32.49
CA LYS A 254 -20.06 -0.54 33.42
C LYS A 254 -21.54 -0.65 33.06
N PRO A 255 -22.44 -1.00 34.01
CA PRO A 255 -23.87 -0.88 33.76
C PRO A 255 -24.23 0.61 33.59
N ILE A 256 -25.24 0.88 32.76
CA ILE A 256 -25.77 2.22 32.56
C ILE A 256 -27.29 2.17 32.52
N ARG A 257 -27.96 3.07 33.23
CA ARG A 257 -29.43 3.18 33.21
C ARG A 257 -29.88 4.22 32.20
N LYS A 258 -31.07 4.04 31.62
CA LYS A 258 -31.70 5.07 30.79
C LYS A 258 -31.76 6.40 31.56
N GLY A 259 -31.28 7.48 30.94
CA GLY A 259 -31.20 8.82 31.52
C GLY A 259 -29.90 9.12 32.27
N GLU A 260 -29.14 8.11 32.68
CA GLU A 260 -27.84 8.27 33.34
C GLU A 260 -26.81 8.89 32.38
N ARG A 261 -26.00 9.82 32.87
CA ARG A 261 -25.01 10.53 32.04
C ARG A 261 -23.70 9.77 32.01
N PHE A 262 -23.04 9.77 30.84
CA PHE A 262 -21.75 9.11 30.66
C PHE A 262 -20.87 9.86 29.64
N GLY A 263 -19.58 9.49 29.62
CA GLY A 263 -18.61 9.94 28.62
C GLY A 263 -18.22 11.42 28.76
N TYR A 264 -17.38 11.89 27.85
CA TYR A 264 -16.80 13.25 27.91
C TYR A 264 -17.89 14.34 27.78
N LYS A 265 -18.88 14.09 26.92
CA LYS A 265 -19.98 15.03 26.66
C LYS A 265 -21.13 14.90 27.66
N GLN A 266 -21.01 14.03 28.67
CA GLN A 266 -22.01 13.81 29.73
C GLN A 266 -23.44 13.65 29.18
N ARG A 267 -23.59 12.88 28.09
CA ARG A 267 -24.88 12.69 27.43
C ARG A 267 -25.71 11.65 28.18
N PRO A 268 -27.04 11.86 28.30
CA PRO A 268 -27.91 10.86 28.93
C PRO A 268 -28.03 9.63 28.05
N ALA A 269 -27.92 8.44 28.65
CA ALA A 269 -28.12 7.17 27.97
C ALA A 269 -29.56 7.01 27.50
N ARG A 270 -29.74 6.64 26.23
CA ARG A 270 -31.09 6.49 25.63
C ARG A 270 -31.83 5.24 26.09
N GLN A 271 -31.10 4.23 26.54
CA GLN A 271 -31.60 2.94 27.01
C GLN A 271 -30.66 2.38 28.08
N SER A 272 -31.19 1.52 28.96
CA SER A 272 -30.38 0.79 29.93
C SER A 272 -29.60 -0.32 29.25
N GLY A 273 -28.41 -0.63 29.77
CA GLY A 273 -27.52 -1.63 29.21
C GLY A 273 -26.14 -1.56 29.84
N TYR A 274 -25.12 -1.70 29.02
CA TYR A 274 -23.72 -1.72 29.45
C TYR A 274 -22.84 -0.88 28.51
N LEU A 275 -21.89 -0.17 29.12
CA LEU A 275 -20.76 0.45 28.46
C LEU A 275 -19.58 -0.51 28.56
N VAL A 276 -19.11 -0.99 27.41
CA VAL A 276 -17.97 -1.91 27.32
C VAL A 276 -16.78 -1.12 26.79
N TYR A 277 -15.75 -0.99 27.62
CA TYR A 277 -14.51 -0.29 27.30
C TYR A 277 -13.54 -1.27 26.67
N VAL A 278 -13.01 -0.92 25.50
CA VAL A 278 -12.11 -1.78 24.75
C VAL A 278 -10.84 -1.03 24.34
N SER A 279 -9.75 -1.76 24.19
CA SER A 279 -8.47 -1.21 23.72
C SER A 279 -8.58 -0.70 22.28
N GLY A 280 -7.75 0.25 21.90
CA GLY A 280 -7.74 0.78 20.54
C GLY A 280 -8.67 1.98 20.39
N GLY A 281 -8.08 3.07 19.92
CA GLY A 281 -8.74 4.35 19.74
C GLY A 281 -8.31 5.05 18.46
N THR A 282 -8.52 6.36 18.39
CA THR A 282 -8.15 7.17 17.23
C THR A 282 -6.65 7.15 16.96
N ALA A 283 -5.79 6.99 17.98
CA ALA A 283 -4.35 6.84 17.80
C ALA A 283 -3.97 5.54 17.06
N ASN A 284 -4.81 4.51 17.15
CA ASN A 284 -4.66 3.25 16.43
C ASN A 284 -5.39 3.24 15.07
N GLY A 285 -6.04 4.35 14.69
CA GLY A 285 -6.84 4.45 13.46
C GLY A 285 -8.29 4.01 13.60
N VAL A 286 -8.79 3.75 14.81
CA VAL A 286 -10.20 3.39 15.03
C VAL A 286 -11.10 4.57 14.66
N GLY A 287 -12.08 4.32 13.78
CA GLY A 287 -13.04 5.34 13.33
C GLY A 287 -12.48 6.31 12.29
N LEU A 288 -11.24 6.13 11.83
CA LEU A 288 -10.71 6.86 10.68
C LEU A 288 -11.17 6.19 9.39
N GLU A 289 -12.00 6.89 8.62
CA GLU A 289 -12.38 6.48 7.26
C GLU A 289 -11.65 7.36 6.25
N ALA A 290 -11.12 6.75 5.19
CA ALA A 290 -10.64 7.52 4.05
C ALA A 290 -11.86 8.15 3.34
N PRO A 291 -11.72 9.35 2.76
CA PRO A 291 -12.79 9.94 1.95
C PRO A 291 -13.21 8.95 0.85
N ALA A 292 -14.47 8.51 0.89
CA ALA A 292 -14.99 7.60 -0.12
C ALA A 292 -15.25 8.36 -1.42
N ILE A 293 -14.70 7.89 -2.54
CA ILE A 293 -15.17 8.31 -3.87
C ILE A 293 -16.51 7.62 -4.09
N VAL A 294 -17.57 8.37 -3.85
CA VAL A 294 -18.94 7.91 -4.00
C VAL A 294 -19.26 7.79 -5.50
N LYS A 295 -19.29 6.57 -6.04
CA LYS A 295 -19.80 6.31 -7.40
C LYS A 295 -21.28 5.96 -7.37
N GLY A 296 -22.09 6.70 -8.14
CA GLY A 296 -23.49 6.41 -8.42
C GLY A 296 -24.50 6.71 -7.30
N LEU A 297 -25.80 6.66 -7.65
CA LEU A 297 -26.93 6.95 -6.76
C LEU A 297 -26.95 6.09 -5.48
N ARG A 298 -26.53 4.82 -5.55
CA ARG A 298 -26.42 3.94 -4.36
C ARG A 298 -25.31 4.36 -3.41
N GLY A 299 -24.16 4.79 -3.95
CA GLY A 299 -23.08 5.35 -3.14
C GLY A 299 -23.51 6.66 -2.48
N TRP A 300 -24.24 7.50 -3.23
CA TRP A 300 -24.79 8.76 -2.71
C TRP A 300 -25.80 8.50 -1.59
N PHE A 301 -26.70 7.52 -1.76
CA PHE A 301 -27.62 7.08 -0.70
C PHE A 301 -26.90 6.54 0.55
N LYS A 302 -25.78 5.81 0.40
CA LYS A 302 -24.97 5.37 1.55
C LYS A 302 -24.27 6.55 2.24
N ALA A 303 -23.76 7.51 1.46
CA ALA A 303 -23.13 8.71 1.99
C ALA A 303 -24.13 9.63 2.72
N THR A 304 -25.36 9.77 2.20
CA THR A 304 -26.43 10.54 2.86
C THR A 304 -26.98 9.82 4.09
N ALA A 305 -27.10 8.49 4.09
CA ALA A 305 -27.43 7.73 5.29
C ALA A 305 -26.36 7.92 6.39
N TYR A 306 -25.08 7.94 6.02
CA TYR A 306 -23.97 8.20 6.95
C TYR A 306 -24.04 9.61 7.56
N TRP A 307 -24.40 10.62 6.77
CA TRP A 307 -24.70 11.98 7.26
C TRP A 307 -25.95 12.04 8.15
N LEU A 308 -27.03 11.33 7.79
CA LEU A 308 -28.26 11.24 8.60
C LEU A 308 -28.01 10.55 9.97
N PHE A 309 -27.18 9.51 10.02
CA PHE A 309 -26.80 8.84 11.27
C PHE A 309 -25.82 9.67 12.12
N GLY A 310 -24.99 10.51 11.48
CA GLY A 310 -24.19 11.53 12.16
C GLY A 310 -25.06 12.53 12.94
N LEU A 311 -26.25 12.85 12.43
CA LEU A 311 -27.24 13.68 13.13
C LEU A 311 -27.91 12.95 14.32
N ILE A 312 -27.90 11.61 14.32
CA ILE A 312 -28.50 10.77 15.37
C ILE A 312 -27.46 10.28 16.41
N ASN A 313 -26.16 10.58 16.23
CA ASN A 313 -25.04 10.22 17.11
C ASN A 313 -24.95 8.72 17.43
N ARG A 314 -25.41 7.84 16.53
CA ARG A 314 -25.10 6.41 16.56
C ARG A 314 -24.15 6.12 15.41
N HIS A 315 -22.86 6.07 15.71
CA HIS A 315 -21.87 5.61 14.74
C HIS A 315 -21.70 4.12 14.90
N LEU A 316 -21.91 3.38 13.81
CA LEU A 316 -21.60 1.96 13.77
C LEU A 316 -20.09 1.84 13.98
N SER A 317 -19.69 0.99 14.93
CA SER A 317 -18.27 0.81 15.21
C SER A 317 -17.68 -0.29 14.31
N PRO A 318 -16.35 -0.30 14.09
CA PRO A 318 -15.68 -1.39 13.38
C PRO A 318 -15.58 -2.67 14.21
N PHE A 319 -15.98 -2.64 15.49
CA PHE A 319 -15.93 -3.78 16.40
C PHE A 319 -17.08 -4.75 16.16
N GLN A 320 -16.78 -6.03 16.32
CA GLN A 320 -17.73 -7.13 16.21
C GLN A 320 -17.60 -8.06 17.41
N TYR A 321 -18.74 -8.55 17.88
CA TYR A 321 -18.78 -9.59 18.89
C TYR A 321 -19.85 -10.61 18.50
N LYS A 322 -19.47 -11.90 18.47
CA LYS A 322 -20.32 -13.02 18.02
C LYS A 322 -21.04 -12.74 16.69
N GLY A 323 -20.27 -12.25 15.69
CA GLY A 323 -20.77 -11.94 14.34
C GLY A 323 -21.63 -10.68 14.22
N LYS A 324 -21.88 -9.95 15.32
CA LYS A 324 -22.69 -8.72 15.31
C LYS A 324 -21.81 -7.49 15.44
N ARG A 325 -22.00 -6.51 14.54
CA ARG A 325 -21.37 -5.19 14.65
C ARG A 325 -21.92 -4.43 15.84
N LEU A 326 -21.00 -3.81 16.59
CA LEU A 326 -21.31 -3.06 17.80
C LEU A 326 -21.46 -1.57 17.49
N TRP A 327 -22.16 -0.87 18.37
CA TRP A 327 -22.32 0.59 18.27
C TRP A 327 -21.34 1.27 19.21
N PHE A 328 -20.75 2.38 18.75
CA PHE A 328 -20.08 3.29 19.67
C PHE A 328 -21.11 3.87 20.65
N ALA A 329 -20.75 3.89 21.95
CA ALA A 329 -21.49 4.64 22.96
C ALA A 329 -21.16 6.14 22.86
N GLU A 330 -19.91 6.46 22.54
CA GLU A 330 -19.42 7.81 22.20
C GLU A 330 -18.27 7.70 21.17
N PRO A 331 -17.87 8.80 20.50
CA PRO A 331 -16.73 8.77 19.58
C PRO A 331 -15.47 8.18 20.24
N PRO A 332 -14.64 7.40 19.51
CA PRO A 332 -13.44 6.80 20.07
C PRO A 332 -12.48 7.87 20.60
N HIS A 333 -11.86 7.59 21.75
CA HIS A 333 -10.79 8.42 22.31
C HIS A 333 -9.43 7.95 21.79
N MET A 334 -8.33 8.56 22.22
CA MET A 334 -7.00 8.26 21.68
C MET A 334 -6.62 6.77 21.82
N GLN A 335 -6.80 6.17 23.00
CA GLN A 335 -6.35 4.80 23.29
C GLN A 335 -7.47 3.78 23.52
N THR A 336 -8.71 4.25 23.69
CA THR A 336 -9.85 3.42 24.10
C THR A 336 -11.11 3.78 23.33
N SER A 337 -11.90 2.76 23.03
CA SER A 337 -13.24 2.90 22.47
C SER A 337 -14.28 2.44 23.48
N VAL A 338 -15.46 3.07 23.46
CA VAL A 338 -16.58 2.70 24.32
C VAL A 338 -17.71 2.18 23.45
N LEU A 339 -18.12 0.95 23.71
CA LEU A 339 -19.16 0.25 22.96
C LEU A 339 -20.43 0.13 23.81
N PHE A 340 -21.59 0.27 23.17
CA PHE A 340 -22.87 0.12 23.84
C PHE A 340 -23.45 -1.28 23.60
N PHE A 341 -23.81 -1.97 24.67
CA PHE A 341 -24.55 -3.23 24.66
C PHE A 341 -25.90 -3.04 25.37
N SER A 342 -26.98 -3.52 24.76
CA SER A 342 -28.29 -3.53 25.43
C SER A 342 -28.33 -4.57 26.54
N SER A 343 -29.27 -4.45 27.47
CA SER A 343 -29.45 -5.42 28.56
C SER A 343 -29.78 -6.85 28.10
N LYS A 344 -30.19 -7.03 26.85
CA LYS A 344 -30.50 -8.34 26.24
C LYS A 344 -29.31 -8.96 25.50
N ASP A 345 -28.26 -8.18 25.25
CA ASP A 345 -27.10 -8.67 24.50
C ASP A 345 -26.21 -9.50 25.41
N SER A 346 -25.61 -10.56 24.86
CA SER A 346 -24.53 -11.25 25.55
C SER A 346 -23.32 -10.33 25.62
N LEU A 347 -22.74 -10.18 26.81
CA LEU A 347 -21.54 -9.37 27.01
C LEU A 347 -20.27 -10.23 26.80
N PRO A 348 -19.16 -9.63 26.35
CA PRO A 348 -17.85 -10.22 26.56
C PRO A 348 -17.45 -10.11 28.03
N ALA A 349 -16.47 -10.90 28.47
CA ALA A 349 -15.85 -10.77 29.78
C ALA A 349 -14.72 -9.72 29.77
N VAL A 350 -14.41 -9.14 30.94
CA VAL A 350 -13.19 -8.32 31.09
C VAL A 350 -11.96 -9.19 30.80
N GLY A 351 -11.05 -8.69 29.97
CA GLY A 351 -9.89 -9.43 29.48
C GLY A 351 -10.13 -10.24 28.20
N GLU A 352 -11.39 -10.49 27.82
CA GLU A 352 -11.73 -11.14 26.55
C GLU A 352 -11.35 -10.26 25.35
N GLU A 353 -11.10 -10.87 24.20
CA GLU A 353 -10.85 -10.19 22.94
C GLU A 353 -12.10 -10.13 22.07
N VAL A 354 -12.33 -8.98 21.43
CA VAL A 354 -13.37 -8.76 20.43
C VAL A 354 -12.73 -8.43 19.08
N SER A 355 -13.29 -8.96 18.00
CA SER A 355 -12.77 -8.73 16.65
C SER A 355 -13.06 -7.30 16.20
N ILE A 356 -12.17 -6.73 15.38
CA ILE A 356 -12.32 -5.39 14.81
C ILE A 356 -11.91 -5.38 13.35
N HIS A 357 -12.71 -4.70 12.52
CA HIS A 357 -12.48 -4.57 11.09
C HIS A 357 -12.09 -3.14 10.74
N MET A 358 -10.80 -2.91 10.57
CA MET A 358 -10.27 -1.60 10.17
C MET A 358 -9.37 -1.70 8.94
N ARG A 359 -9.08 -0.55 8.35
CA ARG A 359 -8.17 -0.46 7.20
C ARG A 359 -6.73 -0.53 7.69
N MET A 360 -6.02 -1.59 7.30
CA MET A 360 -4.63 -1.84 7.72
C MET A 360 -3.67 -0.67 7.43
N THR A 361 -3.82 0.00 6.29
CA THR A 361 -2.94 1.12 5.90
C THR A 361 -3.19 2.43 6.68
N THR A 362 -4.13 2.43 7.61
CA THR A 362 -4.36 3.54 8.56
C THR A 362 -4.30 3.07 10.01
N ALA A 363 -4.00 1.79 10.22
CA ALA A 363 -3.96 1.16 11.52
C ALA A 363 -2.56 1.24 12.11
N SER A 364 -2.51 1.37 13.44
CA SER A 364 -1.30 1.16 14.23
C SER A 364 -1.63 0.21 15.37
N PHE A 365 -0.85 -0.84 15.53
CA PHE A 365 -1.12 -1.91 16.49
C PHE A 365 -0.15 -1.84 17.66
N ASP A 366 -0.68 -2.05 18.87
CA ASP A 366 0.14 -2.04 20.09
C ASP A 366 0.92 -3.36 20.24
N ARG A 367 0.46 -4.42 19.57
CA ARG A 367 1.03 -5.76 19.64
C ARG A 367 0.85 -6.52 18.33
N TYR A 368 1.88 -7.28 17.98
CA TYR A 368 1.88 -8.24 16.89
C TYR A 368 1.97 -9.67 17.45
N VAL A 369 1.21 -10.62 16.89
CA VAL A 369 1.24 -12.03 17.28
C VAL A 369 1.21 -12.91 16.04
N GLU A 370 2.17 -13.82 15.94
CA GLU A 370 2.21 -14.85 14.90
C GLU A 370 1.40 -16.07 15.32
N THR A 371 0.66 -16.66 14.38
CA THR A 371 -0.16 -17.85 14.60
C THR A 371 0.16 -18.94 13.57
N ASP A 372 0.09 -20.21 13.98
CA ASP A 372 0.30 -21.37 13.09
C ASP A 372 -0.97 -21.83 12.36
N SER A 373 -2.13 -21.34 12.81
CA SER A 373 -3.43 -21.60 12.21
C SER A 373 -4.01 -20.32 11.64
N LYS A 374 -4.89 -20.46 10.63
CA LYS A 374 -5.74 -19.35 10.22
C LYS A 374 -6.46 -18.78 11.46
N PRO A 375 -6.56 -17.45 11.61
CA PRO A 375 -7.42 -16.87 12.62
C PRO A 375 -8.83 -17.45 12.48
N ALA A 376 -9.49 -17.72 13.61
CA ALA A 376 -10.80 -18.37 13.59
C ALA A 376 -11.77 -17.58 12.71
N GLU A 377 -12.39 -18.25 11.74
CA GLU A 377 -13.42 -17.63 10.91
C GLU A 377 -14.57 -17.17 11.81
N THR A 378 -14.76 -15.87 11.94
CA THR A 378 -16.06 -15.35 12.36
C THR A 378 -17.03 -15.67 11.24
N THR A 379 -17.84 -16.71 11.42
CA THR A 379 -18.94 -17.09 10.52
C THR A 379 -19.92 -15.93 10.42
N GLY A 380 -19.66 -15.02 9.48
CA GLY A 380 -20.57 -13.99 9.02
C GLY A 380 -21.07 -14.41 7.64
N SER A 381 -22.38 -14.64 7.55
CA SER A 381 -23.10 -14.99 6.33
C SER A 381 -22.58 -14.25 5.10
N GLU A 382 -22.30 -15.03 4.06
CA GLU A 382 -22.08 -14.59 2.69
C GLU A 382 -23.09 -13.51 2.30
N VAL A 383 -22.58 -12.33 1.93
CA VAL A 383 -23.30 -11.47 1.00
C VAL A 383 -22.76 -11.87 -0.37
N GLU A 384 -23.60 -12.59 -1.12
CA GLU A 384 -23.35 -13.04 -2.49
C GLU A 384 -22.63 -11.95 -3.32
N THR A 385 -21.38 -12.22 -3.66
CA THR A 385 -20.75 -11.67 -4.85
C THR A 385 -20.89 -12.71 -5.95
N SER A 386 -22.00 -12.66 -6.69
CA SER A 386 -22.21 -13.48 -7.88
C SER A 386 -21.38 -12.93 -9.05
N ALA A 387 -20.28 -13.61 -9.34
CA ALA A 387 -19.76 -13.85 -10.69
C ALA A 387 -19.50 -15.36 -10.71
N THR A 388 -19.91 -16.18 -11.67
CA THR A 388 -20.05 -15.99 -13.12
C THR A 388 -20.84 -17.22 -13.61
N LYS A 389 -21.65 -17.09 -14.66
CA LYS A 389 -21.92 -18.25 -15.55
C LYS A 389 -21.76 -17.80 -16.98
N GLU A 390 -20.65 -18.23 -17.58
CA GLU A 390 -20.56 -18.50 -18.99
C GLU A 390 -21.69 -19.47 -19.38
N GLN A 391 -22.40 -19.13 -20.45
CA GLN A 391 -23.05 -20.10 -21.29
C GLN A 391 -22.56 -19.84 -22.71
N ASP A 392 -21.70 -20.76 -23.13
CA ASP A 392 -21.46 -21.07 -24.53
C ASP A 392 -22.79 -21.32 -25.23
N ASP A 393 -23.07 -20.57 -26.28
CA ASP A 393 -24.04 -20.99 -27.28
C ASP A 393 -23.48 -20.63 -28.67
N VAL A 394 -22.65 -21.56 -29.16
CA VAL A 394 -22.17 -21.63 -30.54
C VAL A 394 -23.37 -21.99 -31.41
N LYS A 395 -24.02 -20.99 -32.02
CA LYS A 395 -24.90 -21.22 -33.17
C LYS A 395 -24.05 -21.31 -34.43
N GLU A 396 -23.72 -22.54 -34.81
CA GLU A 396 -23.30 -22.89 -36.16
C GLU A 396 -24.33 -22.37 -37.18
N LYS A 397 -23.85 -21.56 -38.12
CA LYS A 397 -24.54 -21.32 -39.39
C LYS A 397 -24.20 -22.45 -40.35
N PRO A 398 -25.16 -23.17 -40.95
CA PRO A 398 -24.88 -23.95 -42.14
C PRO A 398 -25.01 -23.05 -43.37
N VAL A 399 -23.91 -22.96 -44.13
CA VAL A 399 -23.92 -22.48 -45.51
C VAL A 399 -24.28 -23.66 -46.42
N GLY A 400 -25.44 -23.54 -47.09
CA GLY A 400 -25.65 -23.87 -48.50
C GLY A 400 -25.72 -25.34 -48.95
N ALA A 401 -26.91 -25.76 -49.40
CA ALA A 401 -27.09 -26.61 -50.58
C ALA A 401 -28.53 -26.47 -51.17
N LEU A 402 -28.59 -25.85 -52.37
CA LEU A 402 -29.39 -26.17 -53.58
C LEU A 402 -30.86 -26.69 -53.48
N LEU A 403 -31.77 -25.93 -54.14
CA LEU A 403 -32.90 -26.23 -55.08
C LEU A 403 -33.52 -27.65 -55.15
N PRO A 404 -34.79 -27.86 -55.62
CA PRO A 404 -35.64 -27.03 -56.52
C PRO A 404 -37.09 -26.81 -56.00
N SER A 405 -37.87 -25.83 -56.47
CA SER A 405 -38.64 -25.80 -57.73
C SER A 405 -39.27 -24.42 -57.88
#